data_AF-A0A943E865-F1
#
_entry.id   AF-A0A943E865-F1
#
_cell.length_a   1.000
_cell.length_b   1.000
_cell.length_c   1.000
_cell.angle_alpha   90.00
_cell.angle_beta   90.00
_cell.angle_gamma   90.00
#
_symmetry.space_group_name_H-M   'P 1'
#
loop_
_entity.id
_entity.type
_entity.pdbx_description
1 polymer ?
#
loop_
_entity_poly.entity_id
_entity_poly.type
_entity_poly.pdbx_seq_one_letter_code
_entity_poly.pdbx_strand_id
1 'polypeptide(L)'
;MSLNLSKKLSGASWQKTEVPLFPKVSVASTFVQRARGLLGTRPKPELLMIAPCHSIHTFGMRYPIHIAFFDECGNVIAAETSVPPGTKRSCPHAV
;
A
#
# COMPACT_ATOMS: atom_id res chain seq x y z
N MET A 1 -39.66 0.74 -4.05
CA MET A 1 -38.41 1.41 -4.46
C MET A 1 -37.37 1.19 -3.37
N SER A 2 -36.57 0.14 -3.50
CA SER A 2 -35.41 -0.11 -2.64
C SER A 2 -34.23 -0.30 -3.59
N LEU A 3 -33.29 0.63 -3.52
CA LEU A 3 -32.21 0.77 -4.49
C LEU A 3 -31.20 -0.37 -4.30
N ASN A 4 -30.99 -1.13 -5.38
CA ASN A 4 -29.95 -2.13 -5.52
C ASN A 4 -28.56 -1.46 -5.41
N LEU A 5 -27.87 -1.67 -4.29
CA LEU A 5 -26.48 -1.25 -4.07
C LEU A 5 -25.47 -2.19 -4.76
N SER A 6 -25.77 -2.65 -5.98
CA SER A 6 -24.89 -3.54 -6.78
C SER A 6 -24.35 -2.85 -8.02
N LYS A 7 -24.31 -1.51 -8.05
CA LYS A 7 -23.77 -0.78 -9.19
C LYS A 7 -22.65 0.15 -8.75
N LYS A 8 -21.43 -0.27 -9.13
CA LYS A 8 -20.29 0.54 -9.62
C LYS A 8 -18.98 0.35 -8.84
N LEU A 9 -18.44 -0.87 -8.88
CA LEU A 9 -16.99 -1.12 -8.82
C LEU A 9 -16.57 -1.75 -10.15
N SER A 10 -16.61 -0.95 -11.22
CA SER A 10 -16.16 -1.34 -12.54
C SER A 10 -14.63 -1.32 -12.61
N GLY A 11 -14.00 -2.50 -12.76
CA GLY A 11 -12.77 -2.61 -13.56
C GLY A 11 -11.50 -3.18 -12.90
N ALA A 12 -11.45 -3.44 -11.59
CA ALA A 12 -10.27 -4.09 -10.99
C ALA A 12 -10.48 -5.61 -10.94
N SER A 13 -9.93 -6.32 -11.93
CA SER A 13 -9.78 -7.78 -11.89
C SER A 13 -8.75 -8.13 -10.79
N TRP A 14 -9.22 -8.40 -9.58
CA TRP A 14 -8.38 -8.90 -8.49
C TRP A 14 -7.93 -10.32 -8.81
N GLN A 15 -6.70 -10.46 -9.34
CA GLN A 15 -6.07 -11.76 -9.48
C GLN A 15 -5.57 -12.20 -8.10
N LYS A 16 -6.00 -13.40 -7.68
CA LYS A 16 -5.54 -14.00 -6.42
C LYS A 16 -4.07 -14.36 -6.56
N THR A 17 -3.18 -13.54 -6.03
CA THR A 17 -1.76 -13.89 -5.96
C THR A 17 -1.56 -14.95 -4.88
N GLU A 18 -0.82 -16.01 -5.17
CA GLU A 18 -0.37 -16.96 -4.14
C GLU A 18 0.64 -16.25 -3.24
N VAL A 19 0.13 -15.64 -2.16
CA VAL A 19 0.95 -15.17 -1.05
C VAL A 19 1.04 -16.27 0.01
N PRO A 20 2.20 -16.45 0.67
CA PRO A 20 2.30 -17.36 1.79
C PRO A 20 1.21 -17.07 2.83
N LEU A 21 0.66 -18.11 3.47
CA LEU A 21 -0.33 -17.97 4.56
C LEU A 21 0.15 -17.03 5.68
N PHE A 22 1.48 -16.94 5.87
CA PHE A 22 2.13 -16.04 6.81
C PHE A 22 3.22 -15.25 6.07
N PRO A 23 2.87 -14.12 5.42
CA PRO A 23 3.87 -13.32 4.76
C PRO A 23 4.77 -12.67 5.82
N LYS A 24 6.06 -12.56 5.50
CA LYS A 24 6.98 -11.82 6.35
C LYS A 24 6.62 -10.33 6.28
N VAL A 25 6.31 -9.74 7.44
CA VAL A 25 6.06 -8.32 7.59
C VAL A 25 7.24 -7.67 8.29
N SER A 26 7.82 -6.65 7.66
CA SER A 26 8.82 -5.77 8.29
C SER A 26 8.16 -4.45 8.69
N VAL A 27 8.58 -3.86 9.80
CA VAL A 27 8.06 -2.58 10.29
C VAL A 27 9.14 -1.51 10.23
N ALA A 28 8.82 -0.39 9.60
CA ALA A 28 9.63 0.82 9.54
C ALA A 28 9.00 1.91 10.41
N SER A 29 9.56 2.12 11.61
CA SER A 29 9.02 3.06 12.60
C SER A 29 9.91 4.27 12.87
N THR A 30 11.21 4.19 12.58
CA THR A 30 12.11 5.34 12.71
C THR A 30 12.10 6.20 11.45
N PHE A 31 12.41 7.50 11.58
CA PHE A 31 12.43 8.42 10.43
C PHE A 31 13.30 7.89 9.28
N VAL A 32 14.49 7.37 9.59
CA VAL A 32 15.42 6.81 8.59
C VAL A 32 14.85 5.57 7.91
N GLN A 33 14.20 4.68 8.67
CA GLN A 33 13.55 3.49 8.10
C GLN A 33 12.38 3.88 7.17
N ARG A 34 11.55 4.85 7.59
CA ARG A 34 10.42 5.33 6.79
C ARG A 34 10.88 6.01 5.49
N ALA A 35 11.89 6.88 5.58
CA ALA A 35 12.46 7.57 4.42
C ALA A 35 13.15 6.59 3.44
N ARG A 36 13.78 5.53 3.94
CA ARG A 36 14.37 4.48 3.10
C ARG A 36 13.28 3.64 2.43
N GLY A 37 12.28 3.19 3.18
CA GLY A 37 11.23 2.30 2.69
C GLY A 37 11.81 1.11 1.90
N LEU A 38 11.31 0.94 0.67
CA LEU A 38 11.76 -0.09 -0.27
C LEU A 38 12.88 0.35 -1.22
N LEU A 39 13.53 1.50 -0.99
CA LEU A 39 14.64 1.95 -1.83
C LEU A 39 15.83 0.97 -1.80
N GLY A 40 16.42 0.75 -2.98
CA GLY A 40 17.55 -0.16 -3.17
C GLY A 40 17.20 -1.65 -3.03
N THR A 41 15.92 -2.01 -2.93
CA THR A 41 15.46 -3.41 -2.88
C THR A 41 15.08 -3.93 -4.28
N ARG A 42 14.67 -5.20 -4.37
CA ARG A 42 14.11 -5.84 -5.57
C ARG A 42 12.68 -6.30 -5.28
N PRO A 43 11.80 -6.48 -6.29
CA PRO A 43 10.45 -7.01 -6.10
C PRO A 43 10.48 -8.34 -5.33
N LYS A 44 9.71 -8.43 -4.25
CA LYS A 44 9.60 -9.62 -3.39
C LYS A 44 8.18 -9.73 -2.84
N PRO A 45 7.69 -10.94 -2.51
CA PRO A 45 6.41 -11.15 -1.84
C PRO A 45 6.52 -10.86 -0.33
N GLU A 46 7.04 -9.69 0.04
CA GLU A 46 7.21 -9.23 1.43
C GLU A 46 6.36 -7.99 1.67
N LEU A 47 5.88 -7.81 2.91
CA LEU A 47 5.14 -6.63 3.30
C LEU A 47 6.05 -5.70 4.13
N LEU A 48 5.98 -4.41 3.83
CA LEU A 48 6.58 -3.36 4.63
C LEU A 48 5.47 -2.48 5.20
N MET A 49 5.34 -2.47 6.52
CA MET A 49 4.50 -1.51 7.22
C MET A 49 5.35 -0.28 7.57
N ILE A 50 4.86 0.90 7.18
CA ILE A 50 5.50 2.18 7.49
C ILE A 50 4.56 2.91 8.44
N ALA A 51 4.99 3.17 9.67
CA ALA A 51 4.16 3.82 10.68
C ALA A 51 4.98 4.79 11.57
N PRO A 52 4.51 6.03 11.83
CA PRO A 52 3.32 6.62 11.25
C PRO A 52 3.53 7.07 9.78
N CYS A 53 2.50 7.00 8.92
CA CYS A 53 2.61 7.35 7.50
C CYS A 53 1.33 7.92 6.85
N HIS A 54 1.28 9.25 6.70
CA HIS A 54 0.22 9.95 5.94
C HIS A 54 0.50 10.04 4.44
N SER A 55 1.71 9.71 4.00
CA SER A 55 2.11 9.81 2.59
C SER A 55 3.31 8.93 2.30
N ILE A 56 3.26 8.30 1.13
CA ILE A 56 4.38 7.58 0.55
C ILE A 56 4.90 8.30 -0.69
N HIS A 57 6.17 8.05 -0.99
CA HIS A 57 6.75 8.38 -2.27
C HIS A 57 7.36 7.14 -2.91
N THR A 58 7.37 7.13 -4.23
CA THR A 58 8.09 6.15 -5.05
C THR A 58 9.23 6.79 -5.85
N PHE A 59 9.64 8.02 -5.50
CA PHE A 59 10.84 8.66 -6.05
C PHE A 59 12.09 7.82 -5.76
N GLY A 60 12.92 7.58 -6.77
CA GLY A 60 14.10 6.73 -6.65
C GLY A 60 13.83 5.22 -6.67
N MET A 61 12.57 4.78 -6.73
CA MET A 61 12.23 3.37 -6.91
C MET A 61 12.43 2.93 -8.36
N ARG A 62 12.61 1.62 -8.56
CA ARG A 62 12.86 1.00 -9.87
C ARG A 62 11.73 0.10 -10.35
N TYR A 63 10.70 -0.11 -9.53
CA TYR A 63 9.60 -1.03 -9.80
C TYR A 63 8.30 -0.54 -9.14
N PRO A 64 7.12 -0.90 -9.67
CA PRO A 64 5.84 -0.50 -9.10
C PRO A 64 5.52 -1.28 -7.82
N ILE A 65 4.71 -0.69 -6.93
CA ILE A 65 4.31 -1.32 -5.67
C ILE A 65 2.80 -1.30 -5.46
N HIS A 66 2.31 -2.22 -4.64
CA HIS A 66 0.95 -2.19 -4.11
C HIS A 66 0.96 -1.52 -2.74
N ILE A 67 -0.03 -0.68 -2.47
CA ILE A 67 -0.07 0.13 -1.25
C ILE A 67 -1.45 0.05 -0.62
N ALA A 68 -1.49 0.11 0.71
CA ALA A 68 -2.70 0.28 1.50
C ALA A 68 -2.39 1.25 2.65
N PHE A 69 -3.26 2.24 2.83
CA PHE A 69 -3.25 3.16 3.95
C PHE A 69 -4.24 2.68 5.01
N PHE A 70 -3.85 2.79 6.27
CA PHE A 70 -4.62 2.31 7.42
C PHE A 70 -5.03 3.46 8.33
N ASP A 71 -6.19 3.37 8.97
CA ASP A 71 -6.57 4.24 10.09
C ASP A 71 -6.04 3.71 11.44
N GLU A 72 -6.30 4.44 12.53
CA GLU A 72 -5.89 4.07 13.90
C GLU A 72 -6.50 2.76 14.40
N CYS A 73 -7.63 2.35 13.82
CA CYS A 73 -8.29 1.08 14.11
C CYS A 73 -7.75 -0.08 13.27
N GLY A 74 -6.80 0.19 12.36
CA GLY A 74 -6.25 -0.80 11.44
C GLY A 74 -7.14 -1.11 10.23
N ASN A 75 -8.12 -0.26 9.91
CA ASN A 75 -8.94 -0.42 8.71
C ASN A 75 -8.23 0.17 7.50
N VAL A 76 -8.32 -0.51 6.35
CA VAL A 76 -7.85 0.04 5.07
C VAL A 76 -8.77 1.17 4.61
N ILE A 77 -8.25 2.39 4.55
CA ILE A 77 -9.02 3.58 4.14
C ILE A 77 -8.71 4.03 2.70
N ALA A 78 -7.61 3.57 2.13
CA ALA A 78 -7.29 3.75 0.73
C ALA A 78 -6.31 2.65 0.27
N ALA A 79 -6.45 2.15 -0.95
CA ALA A 79 -5.54 1.19 -1.54
C ALA A 79 -5.36 1.44 -3.03
N GLU A 80 -4.15 1.24 -3.52
CA GLU A 80 -3.82 1.36 -4.95
C GLU A 80 -2.86 0.26 -5.36
N THR A 81 -3.15 -0.38 -6.48
CA THR A 81 -2.31 -1.43 -7.05
C THR A 81 -1.39 -0.86 -8.12
N SER A 82 -0.17 -1.39 -8.20
CA SER A 82 0.77 -1.07 -9.27
C SER A 82 1.11 0.44 -9.35
N VAL A 83 1.30 1.08 -8.20
CA VAL A 83 1.75 2.48 -8.09
C VAL A 83 3.12 2.61 -8.76
N PRO A 84 3.26 3.43 -9.82
CA PRO A 84 4.50 3.50 -10.57
C PRO A 84 5.60 4.26 -9.82
N PRO A 85 6.88 4.02 -10.15
CA PRO A 85 7.99 4.87 -9.69
C PRO A 85 7.80 6.35 -10.01
N GLY A 86 8.42 7.21 -9.20
CA GLY A 86 8.44 8.65 -9.45
C GLY A 86 7.15 9.38 -9.10
N THR A 87 6.33 8.84 -8.20
CA THR A 87 5.07 9.46 -7.78
C THR A 87 4.96 9.60 -6.27
N LYS A 88 3.97 10.39 -5.82
CA LYS A 88 3.59 10.54 -4.42
C LYS A 88 2.13 10.11 -4.26
N ARG A 89 1.80 9.45 -3.15
CA ARG A 89 0.42 9.20 -2.70
C ARG A 89 0.28 9.69 -1.28
N SER A 90 -0.86 10.30 -0.97
CA SER A 90 -1.13 10.87 0.36
C SER A 90 -2.53 10.49 0.80
N CYS A 91 -2.67 10.19 2.08
CA CYS A 91 -3.93 9.93 2.74
C CYS A 91 -3.87 10.61 4.12
N PRO A 92 -4.46 11.81 4.29
CA PRO A 92 -4.33 12.59 5.53
C PRO A 92 -4.86 11.87 6.78
N HIS A 93 -5.87 11.01 6.62
CA HIS A 93 -6.48 10.25 7.70
C HIS A 93 -5.78 8.92 8.00
N ALA A 94 -4.70 8.61 7.26
CA ALA A 94 -3.92 7.41 7.53
C ALA A 94 -3.03 7.62 8.74
N VAL A 95 -2.65 6.55 9.43
CA VAL A 95 -1.63 6.57 10.47
C VAL A 95 -0.55 5.55 10.20
#